data_AF-A0A8T6YFQ0-F1
#
_entry.id   AF-A0A8T6YFQ0-F1
#
_cell.length_a   1.000
_cell.length_b   1.000
_cell.length_c   1.000
_cell.angle_alpha   90.00
_cell.angle_beta   90.00
_cell.angle_gamma   90.00
#
_symmetry.space_group_name_H-M   'P 1'
#
loop_
_entity.id
_entity.type
_entity.pdbx_description
1 polymer ?
#
loop_
_entity_poly.entity_id
_entity_poly.type
_entity_poly.pdbx_seq_one_letter_code
_entity_poly.pdbx_strand_id
1 'polypeptide(L)'
;MSDLNNPTKIISVGDIVTFNLLNAGLIPDISFVDDRTKRGPASDNVMHGTKHPRFKTITVNNPPGTITEELMHEVKRAMDSGNPVRIFIKGEEDLAALPAIAMAPISSVVIYGLPDEGAVLVKVTDKKKKEIQSFIDRMKCKEEE
;
A
#
# COMPACT_ATOMS: atom_id res chain seq x y z
N MET A 1 -12.85 -12.02 17.89
CA MET A 1 -12.79 -10.54 17.72
C MET A 1 -11.58 -9.97 18.46
N SER A 2 -10.45 -10.69 18.39
CA SER A 2 -9.23 -10.49 19.19
C SER A 2 -8.01 -10.14 18.33
N ASP A 3 -8.18 -10.19 17.01
CA ASP A 3 -7.05 -10.20 16.08
C ASP A 3 -6.76 -8.83 15.45
N LEU A 4 -7.35 -7.77 16.00
CA LEU A 4 -7.09 -6.37 15.63
C LEU A 4 -6.22 -5.64 16.66
N ASN A 5 -5.94 -6.25 17.82
CA ASN A 5 -5.31 -5.54 18.94
C ASN A 5 -3.80 -5.39 18.83
N ASN A 6 -3.14 -6.06 17.87
CA ASN A 6 -1.72 -5.86 17.60
C ASN A 6 -1.35 -6.46 16.22
N PRO A 7 -1.60 -5.75 15.12
CA PRO A 7 -1.26 -6.27 13.80
C PRO A 7 0.26 -6.44 13.64
N THR A 8 0.68 -7.49 12.94
CA THR A 8 2.11 -7.75 12.68
C THR A 8 2.75 -6.62 11.87
N LYS A 9 1.98 -6.08 10.91
CA LYS A 9 2.28 -4.86 10.18
C LYS A 9 1.01 -4.07 9.87
N ILE A 10 1.12 -2.75 9.81
CA ILE A 10 0.12 -1.82 9.31
C ILE A 10 0.60 -1.29 7.95
N ILE A 11 -0.18 -1.50 6.92
CA ILE A 11 0.15 -1.08 5.55
C ILE A 11 -0.95 -0.17 5.04
N SER A 12 -0.61 1.00 4.51
CA SER A 12 -1.56 1.93 3.91
C SER A 12 -1.39 2.05 2.40
N VAL A 13 -2.49 2.15 1.66
CA VAL A 13 -2.50 2.40 0.22
C VAL A 13 -3.38 3.61 -0.05
N GLY A 14 -2.80 4.62 -0.68
CA GLY A 14 -3.43 5.88 -1.01
C GLY A 14 -3.04 7.03 -0.08
N ASP A 15 -2.96 8.22 -0.65
CA ASP A 15 -2.54 9.46 0.00
C ASP A 15 -3.41 9.86 1.19
N ILE A 16 -4.74 9.84 1.01
CA ILE A 16 -5.70 10.27 2.05
C ILE A 16 -5.67 9.31 3.26
N VAL A 17 -5.62 8.00 3.02
CA VAL A 17 -5.55 7.01 4.11
C VAL A 17 -4.25 7.17 4.88
N THR A 18 -3.14 7.28 4.16
CA THR A 18 -1.81 7.47 4.77
C THR A 18 -1.77 8.76 5.60
N PHE A 19 -2.26 9.88 5.05
CA PHE A 19 -2.33 11.15 5.75
C PHE A 19 -3.17 11.08 7.03
N ASN A 20 -4.35 10.45 6.97
CA ASN A 20 -5.25 10.32 8.12
C ASN A 20 -4.63 9.47 9.24
N LEU A 21 -3.96 8.37 8.90
CA LEU A 21 -3.25 7.54 9.89
C LEU A 21 -2.15 8.34 10.60
N LEU A 22 -1.34 9.08 9.83
CA LEU A 22 -0.26 9.89 10.39
C LEU A 22 -0.80 11.01 11.30
N ASN A 23 -1.88 11.68 10.91
CA ASN A 23 -2.53 12.68 11.76
C ASN A 23 -3.13 12.10 13.04
N ALA A 24 -3.53 10.83 13.01
CA ALA A 24 -3.98 10.10 14.20
C ALA A 24 -2.80 9.58 15.07
N GLY A 25 -1.56 9.86 14.71
CA GLY A 25 -0.36 9.40 15.42
C GLY A 25 0.02 7.94 15.13
N LEU A 26 -0.59 7.32 14.12
CA LEU A 26 -0.29 5.97 13.67
C LEU A 26 0.61 6.04 12.45
N ILE A 27 1.81 5.46 12.55
CA ILE A 27 2.78 5.41 11.45
C ILE A 27 2.69 4.02 10.82
N PRO A 28 2.20 3.89 9.58
CA PRO A 28 2.26 2.64 8.85
C PRO A 28 3.68 2.09 8.77
N ASP A 29 3.84 0.78 8.80
CA ASP A 29 5.11 0.12 8.48
C ASP A 29 5.45 0.30 7.00
N ILE A 30 4.44 0.32 6.14
CA ILE A 30 4.57 0.56 4.70
C ILE A 30 3.44 1.46 4.23
N SER A 31 3.73 2.49 3.44
CA SER A 31 2.72 3.33 2.80
C SER A 31 2.94 3.43 1.29
N PHE A 32 1.89 3.27 0.50
CA PHE A 32 1.90 3.49 -0.96
C PHE A 32 1.13 4.77 -1.28
N VAL A 33 1.75 5.67 -2.03
CA VAL A 33 1.19 6.99 -2.38
C VAL A 33 1.68 7.43 -3.76
N ASP A 34 0.87 8.19 -4.51
CA ASP A 34 1.19 8.69 -5.86
C ASP A 34 1.06 10.24 -5.96
N ASP A 35 0.79 10.91 -4.84
CA ASP A 35 0.49 12.34 -4.73
C ASP A 35 -0.76 12.77 -5.54
N ARG A 36 -1.65 11.82 -5.86
CA ARG A 36 -2.93 12.07 -6.53
C ARG A 36 -4.09 11.67 -5.65
N THR A 37 -5.25 12.20 -6.01
CA THR A 37 -6.54 11.78 -5.50
C THR A 37 -7.49 11.66 -6.68
N LYS A 38 -8.68 11.10 -6.45
CA LYS A 38 -9.75 11.02 -7.45
C LYS A 38 -9.99 12.27 -8.30
N ARG A 39 -9.81 13.46 -7.72
CA ARG A 39 -10.21 14.75 -8.32
C ARG A 39 -9.03 15.50 -8.93
N GLY A 40 -7.85 14.88 -8.99
CA GLY A 40 -6.62 15.51 -9.44
C GLY A 40 -5.51 15.43 -8.38
N PRO A 41 -4.48 16.29 -8.48
CA PRO A 41 -3.37 16.31 -7.52
C PRO A 41 -3.86 16.37 -6.08
N ALA A 42 -3.20 15.64 -5.19
CA ALA A 42 -3.44 15.78 -3.77
C ALA A 42 -3.12 17.22 -3.33
N SER A 43 -3.82 17.73 -2.32
CA SER A 43 -3.51 19.05 -1.77
C SER A 43 -2.09 19.05 -1.19
N ASP A 44 -1.41 20.20 -1.22
CA ASP A 44 -0.06 20.34 -0.66
C ASP A 44 0.04 19.80 0.78
N ASN A 45 -0.98 20.04 1.60
CA ASN A 45 -1.03 19.52 2.97
C ASN A 45 -0.93 17.98 3.04
N VAL A 46 -1.61 17.29 2.13
CA VAL A 46 -1.58 15.82 2.05
C VAL A 46 -0.22 15.35 1.55
N MET A 47 0.29 15.95 0.47
CA MET A 47 1.60 15.58 -0.11
C MET A 47 2.76 15.78 0.89
N HIS A 48 2.71 16.85 1.69
CA HIS A 48 3.70 17.09 2.74
C HIS A 48 3.44 16.19 3.96
N GLY A 49 2.17 15.99 4.32
CA GLY A 49 1.77 15.19 5.47
C GLY A 49 2.09 13.70 5.33
N THR A 50 2.17 13.17 4.11
CA THR A 50 2.60 11.77 3.87
C THR A 50 4.11 11.57 3.98
N LYS A 51 4.92 12.64 4.00
CA LYS A 51 6.40 12.60 4.09
C LYS A 51 6.88 12.62 5.54
N HIS A 52 6.41 11.68 6.35
CA HIS A 52 6.80 11.58 7.75
C HIS A 52 8.30 11.24 7.91
N PRO A 53 9.06 11.87 8.83
CA PRO A 53 10.51 11.71 8.95
C PRO A 53 10.98 10.30 9.33
N ARG A 54 10.09 9.46 9.90
CA ARG A 54 10.40 8.06 10.19
C ARG A 54 10.37 7.16 8.95
N PHE A 55 9.83 7.63 7.83
CA PHE A 55 9.82 6.86 6.60
C PHE A 55 11.16 6.95 5.88
N LYS A 56 11.66 5.79 5.45
CA LYS A 56 12.55 5.73 4.30
C LYS A 56 11.70 5.80 3.03
N THR A 57 11.90 6.81 2.19
CA THR A 57 11.17 6.92 0.92
C THR A 57 11.90 6.18 -0.19
N ILE A 58 11.17 5.36 -0.94
CA ILE A 58 11.60 4.74 -2.19
C ILE A 58 10.62 5.12 -3.30
N THR A 59 11.09 5.18 -4.54
CA THR A 59 10.27 5.55 -5.70
C THR A 59 10.22 4.39 -6.67
N VAL A 60 9.03 4.07 -7.17
CA VAL A 60 8.76 2.94 -8.08
C VAL A 60 7.94 3.43 -9.26
N ASN A 61 8.20 2.91 -10.46
CA ASN A 61 7.32 3.13 -11.59
C ASN A 61 6.29 2.00 -11.68
N ASN A 62 5.01 2.36 -11.68
CA ASN A 62 3.92 1.40 -11.85
C ASN A 62 2.82 2.03 -12.72
N PRO A 63 2.82 1.79 -14.04
CA PRO A 63 1.82 2.34 -14.94
C PRO A 63 0.39 1.95 -14.52
N PRO A 64 -0.62 2.75 -14.90
CA PRO A 64 -2.01 2.45 -14.58
C PRO A 64 -2.43 1.04 -15.00
N GLY A 65 -3.23 0.38 -14.15
CA GLY A 65 -3.72 -0.98 -14.40
C GLY A 65 -2.66 -2.09 -14.42
N THR A 66 -1.43 -1.83 -13.93
CA THR A 66 -0.31 -2.78 -13.95
C THR A 66 0.21 -3.07 -12.53
N ILE A 67 0.84 -4.23 -12.35
CA ILE A 67 1.69 -4.55 -11.19
C ILE A 67 3.06 -4.89 -11.77
N THR A 68 3.98 -3.93 -11.75
CA THR A 68 5.33 -4.14 -12.31
C THR A 68 6.17 -5.06 -11.43
N GLU A 69 7.18 -5.72 -12.03
CA GLU A 69 8.17 -6.48 -11.27
C GLU A 69 8.93 -5.58 -10.28
N GLU A 70 9.19 -4.32 -10.65
CA GLU A 70 9.77 -3.30 -9.79
C GLU A 70 8.92 -3.14 -8.52
N LEU A 71 7.60 -2.95 -8.66
CA LEU A 71 6.67 -2.84 -7.54
C LEU A 71 6.69 -4.10 -6.67
N MET A 72 6.61 -5.29 -7.27
CA MET A 72 6.66 -6.57 -6.55
C MET A 72 7.95 -6.69 -5.72
N HIS A 73 9.09 -6.33 -6.31
CA HIS A 73 10.38 -6.41 -5.66
C HIS A 73 10.51 -5.40 -4.51
N GLU A 74 10.07 -4.16 -4.70
CA GLU A 74 10.08 -3.15 -3.64
C GLU A 74 9.16 -3.50 -2.48
N VAL A 75 7.95 -4.01 -2.76
CA VAL A 75 7.01 -4.45 -1.73
C VAL A 75 7.68 -5.51 -0.86
N LYS A 76 8.32 -6.52 -1.48
CA LYS A 76 9.03 -7.57 -0.76
C LYS A 76 10.12 -7.01 0.15
N ARG A 77 10.97 -6.11 -0.36
CA ARG A 77 12.03 -5.49 0.46
C ARG A 77 11.49 -4.62 1.59
N ALA A 78 10.35 -3.95 1.37
CA ALA A 78 9.70 -3.17 2.40
C ALA A 78 9.12 -4.07 3.52
N MET A 79 8.63 -5.27 3.20
CA MET A 79 8.17 -6.24 4.21
C MET A 79 9.30 -6.70 5.14
N ASP A 80 10.51 -6.85 4.60
CA ASP A 80 11.68 -7.27 5.37
C ASP A 80 12.38 -6.09 6.10
N SER A 81 11.90 -4.86 5.89
CA SER A 81 12.46 -3.66 6.54
C SER A 81 12.07 -3.61 8.03
N GLY A 82 13.06 -3.28 8.88
CA GLY A 82 12.84 -2.93 10.28
C GLY A 82 12.42 -1.47 10.50
N ASN A 83 12.48 -0.63 9.46
CA ASN A 83 12.05 0.76 9.49
C ASN A 83 10.79 0.97 8.64
N PRO A 84 9.92 1.93 8.99
CA PRO A 84 8.82 2.34 8.14
C PRO A 84 9.28 2.74 6.74
N VAL A 85 8.57 2.28 5.70
CA VAL A 85 8.89 2.57 4.30
C VAL A 85 7.74 3.30 3.61
N ARG A 86 8.04 4.42 2.93
CA ARG A 86 7.11 5.08 2.01
C ARG A 86 7.48 4.72 0.58
N ILE A 87 6.60 4.01 -0.11
CA ILE A 87 6.72 3.68 -1.53
C ILE A 87 5.95 4.72 -2.33
N PHE A 88 6.69 5.63 -2.95
CA PHE A 88 6.14 6.62 -3.87
C PHE A 88 5.98 6.01 -5.25
N ILE A 89 4.76 5.93 -5.75
CA ILE A 89 4.44 5.35 -7.03
C ILE A 89 4.37 6.45 -8.09
N LYS A 90 5.21 6.34 -9.11
CA LYS A 90 5.04 7.07 -10.37
C LYS A 90 4.06 6.29 -11.24
N GLY A 91 2.79 6.68 -11.19
CA GLY A 91 1.71 6.05 -11.93
C GLY A 91 0.48 5.88 -11.05
N GLU A 92 0.01 4.63 -10.86
CA GLU A 92 -1.16 4.30 -10.04
C GLU A 92 -0.76 3.39 -8.88
N GLU A 93 -1.15 3.77 -7.66
CA GLU A 93 -0.86 3.05 -6.41
C GLU A 93 -1.95 2.04 -6.02
N ASP A 94 -3.17 2.15 -6.54
CA ASP A 94 -4.34 1.34 -6.14
C ASP A 94 -4.05 -0.17 -6.17
N LEU A 95 -3.43 -0.65 -7.26
CA LEU A 95 -3.11 -2.06 -7.42
C LEU A 95 -2.02 -2.56 -6.46
N ALA A 96 -1.26 -1.67 -5.79
CA ALA A 96 -0.27 -2.06 -4.79
C ALA A 96 -0.89 -2.71 -3.54
N ALA A 97 -2.21 -2.55 -3.33
CA ALA A 97 -2.93 -3.29 -2.30
C ALA A 97 -2.83 -4.82 -2.50
N LEU A 98 -2.81 -5.29 -3.74
CA LEU A 98 -2.74 -6.73 -4.07
C LEU A 98 -1.41 -7.36 -3.62
N PRO A 99 -0.22 -6.90 -4.08
CA PRO A 99 1.04 -7.44 -3.60
C PRO A 99 1.25 -7.17 -2.11
N ALA A 100 0.76 -6.05 -1.56
CA ALA A 100 0.79 -5.82 -0.13
C ALA A 100 0.08 -6.93 0.65
N ILE A 101 -1.15 -7.31 0.26
CA ILE A 101 -1.89 -8.41 0.89
C ILE A 101 -1.20 -9.76 0.65
N ALA A 102 -0.74 -10.02 -0.58
CA ALA A 102 -0.13 -11.28 -0.96
C ALA A 102 1.21 -11.54 -0.26
N MET A 103 1.98 -10.50 0.09
CA MET A 103 3.31 -10.64 0.68
C MET A 103 3.33 -10.39 2.20
N ALA A 104 2.39 -9.61 2.74
CA ALA A 104 2.39 -9.26 4.16
C ALA A 104 2.37 -10.48 5.10
N PRO A 105 3.04 -10.42 6.26
CA PRO A 105 2.91 -11.44 7.30
C PRO A 105 1.45 -11.67 7.72
N ILE A 106 1.13 -12.89 8.14
CA ILE A 106 -0.20 -13.18 8.72
C ILE A 106 -0.47 -12.26 9.92
N SER A 107 -1.74 -11.89 10.11
CA SER A 107 -2.19 -10.92 11.11
C SER A 107 -1.76 -9.47 10.85
N SER A 108 -1.17 -9.17 9.69
CA SER A 108 -1.05 -7.78 9.23
C SER A 108 -2.40 -7.21 8.82
N VAL A 109 -2.48 -5.88 8.72
CA VAL A 109 -3.63 -5.15 8.18
C VAL A 109 -3.21 -4.29 7.01
N VAL A 110 -3.98 -4.34 5.93
CA VAL A 110 -3.83 -3.46 4.77
C VAL A 110 -5.04 -2.54 4.75
N ILE A 111 -4.81 -1.23 4.74
CA ILE A 111 -5.83 -0.20 4.74
C ILE A 111 -5.71 0.56 3.43
N TYR A 112 -6.72 0.48 2.57
CA TYR A 112 -6.70 1.18 1.28
C TYR A 112 -7.91 2.10 1.14
N GLY A 113 -7.71 3.21 0.43
CA GLY A 113 -8.79 4.13 0.12
C GLY A 113 -9.65 3.53 -0.99
N LEU A 114 -10.95 3.38 -0.74
CA LEU A 114 -11.91 3.05 -1.78
C LEU A 114 -12.67 4.31 -2.19
N PRO A 115 -12.74 4.59 -3.48
CA PRO A 115 -13.56 5.65 -4.01
C PRO A 115 -14.99 5.73 -3.45
N ASP A 116 -15.36 6.86 -2.83
CA ASP A 116 -16.72 7.21 -2.33
C ASP A 116 -17.22 6.37 -1.15
N GLU A 117 -16.43 5.37 -0.77
CA GLU A 117 -16.74 4.37 0.26
C GLU A 117 -15.86 4.57 1.51
N GLY A 118 -14.76 5.34 1.39
CA GLY A 118 -13.85 5.64 2.49
C GLY A 118 -12.70 4.64 2.61
N ALA A 119 -12.17 4.45 3.81
CA ALA A 119 -11.05 3.51 4.03
C ALA A 119 -11.56 2.09 4.27
N VAL A 120 -11.01 1.11 3.55
CA VAL A 120 -11.30 -0.32 3.73
C VAL A 120 -10.12 -0.97 4.44
N LEU A 121 -10.40 -1.74 5.50
CA LEU A 121 -9.42 -2.51 6.23
C LEU A 121 -9.52 -3.99 5.87
N VAL A 122 -8.41 -4.57 5.42
CA VAL A 122 -8.28 -6.00 5.12
C VAL A 122 -7.29 -6.63 6.07
N LYS A 123 -7.76 -7.61 6.85
CA LYS A 123 -6.89 -8.46 7.66
C LYS A 123 -6.24 -9.54 6.79
N VAL A 124 -4.92 -9.64 6.89
CA VAL A 124 -4.14 -10.64 6.17
C VAL A 124 -4.27 -11.99 6.88
N THR A 125 -4.85 -12.95 6.16
CA THR A 125 -5.06 -14.34 6.58
C THR A 125 -4.61 -15.27 5.46
N ASP A 126 -4.28 -16.53 5.76
CA ASP A 126 -3.85 -17.48 4.72
C ASP A 126 -4.87 -17.62 3.59
N LYS A 127 -6.17 -17.62 3.92
CA LYS A 127 -7.25 -17.64 2.94
C LYS A 127 -7.19 -16.41 2.03
N LYS A 128 -7.07 -15.21 2.62
CA LYS A 128 -7.03 -13.97 1.86
C LYS A 128 -5.77 -13.86 0.99
N LYS A 129 -4.61 -14.32 1.48
CA LYS A 129 -3.37 -14.38 0.70
C LYS A 129 -3.54 -15.28 -0.53
N LYS A 130 -4.07 -16.49 -0.37
CA LYS A 130 -4.32 -17.42 -1.49
C LYS A 130 -5.29 -16.86 -2.51
N GLU A 131 -6.37 -16.25 -2.03
CA GLU A 131 -7.36 -15.57 -2.88
C GLU A 131 -6.69 -14.49 -3.73
N ILE A 132 -5.97 -13.55 -3.12
CA ILE A 132 -5.28 -12.47 -3.84
C ILE A 132 -4.18 -13.01 -4.77
N GLN A 133 -3.40 -14.00 -4.35
CA GLN A 133 -2.39 -14.60 -5.21
C GLN A 133 -3.02 -15.17 -6.49
N SER A 134 -4.15 -15.88 -6.36
CA SER A 134 -4.86 -16.41 -7.52
C SER A 134 -5.43 -15.31 -8.44
N PHE A 135 -5.75 -14.14 -7.90
CA PHE A 135 -6.14 -12.97 -8.71
C PHE A 135 -4.94 -12.39 -9.46
N ILE A 136 -3.80 -12.21 -8.79
CA ILE A 136 -2.56 -11.72 -9.40
C ILE A 136 -2.11 -12.65 -10.53
N ASP A 137 -2.11 -13.98 -10.30
CA ASP A 137 -1.70 -14.98 -11.31
C ASP A 137 -2.59 -14.95 -12.57
N ARG A 138 -3.83 -14.43 -12.46
CA ARG A 138 -4.77 -14.28 -13.58
C ARG A 138 -4.66 -12.92 -14.27
N MET A 139 -4.04 -11.93 -13.63
CA MET A 139 -3.71 -10.66 -14.27
C MET A 139 -2.51 -10.91 -15.17
N LYS A 140 -2.69 -10.80 -16.48
CA LYS A 140 -1.59 -10.93 -17.45
C LYS A 140 -0.54 -9.85 -17.13
N CYS A 141 0.62 -10.23 -16.62
CA CYS A 141 1.81 -9.38 -16.66
C CYS A 141 2.03 -9.03 -18.13
N LYS A 142 1.87 -7.76 -18.50
CA LYS A 142 2.32 -7.31 -19.81
C LYS A 142 3.84 -7.33 -19.76
N GLU A 143 4.44 -8.34 -20.37
CA GLU A 143 5.83 -8.25 -20.79
C GLU A 143 5.93 -7.08 -21.77
N GLU A 144 6.84 -6.14 -21.53
CA GLU A 144 7.14 -5.08 -22.47
C GLU A 144 7.75 -5.72 -23.73
N GLU A 145 7.09 -5.56 -24.89
CA GLU A 145 7.62 -5.91 -26.22
C GLU A 145 8.72 -4.93 -26.67
#